data_AF-A0A355V8H4-F1
#
_entry.id   AF-A0A355V8H4-F1
#
_cell.length_a   1.000
_cell.length_b   1.000
_cell.length_c   1.000
_cell.angle_alpha   90.00
_cell.angle_beta   90.00
_cell.angle_gamma   90.00
#
_symmetry.space_group_name_H-M   'P 1'
#
loop_
_entity.id
_entity.type
_entity.pdbx_description
1 polymer ?
#
loop_
_entity_poly.entity_id
_entity_poly.type
_entity_poly.pdbx_seq_one_letter_code
_entity_poly.pdbx_strand_id
1 'polypeptide(L)'
;QRTRFPLVKTLILNAQLIRVQALYDALAAKGNTEVFERRLAQASMIVAGSFFLSSALNYILARVILVSPPGTSEFSAELGRMTALSYPVIAIPSMIVLMIAIWFVFSQIHRLTDQKLETFLVDNS
;
A
#
# COMPACT_ATOMS: atom_id res chain seq x y z
N GLN A 1 -21.58 4.83 -9.15
CA GLN A 1 -20.24 5.34 -9.52
C GLN A 1 -19.20 4.28 -9.14
N ARG A 2 -18.54 3.67 -10.13
CA ARG A 2 -17.47 2.67 -9.91
C ARG A 2 -16.19 3.48 -9.70
N THR A 3 -15.60 3.42 -8.50
CA THR A 3 -14.31 4.07 -8.20
C THR A 3 -13.25 3.49 -9.13
N ARG A 4 -12.98 4.18 -10.25
CA ARG A 4 -12.34 3.63 -11.47
C ARG A 4 -10.82 3.49 -11.37
N PHE A 5 -10.22 3.79 -10.22
CA PHE A 5 -8.79 3.63 -10.00
C PHE A 5 -8.57 3.15 -8.58
N PRO A 6 -8.23 1.88 -8.38
CA PRO A 6 -7.83 1.45 -7.05
C PRO A 6 -6.49 2.14 -6.73
N LEU A 7 -6.34 2.66 -5.50
CA LEU A 7 -5.23 3.53 -5.07
C LEU A 7 -3.84 3.03 -5.51
N VAL A 8 -3.64 1.71 -5.50
CA VAL A 8 -2.39 1.07 -5.93
C VAL A 8 -2.11 1.30 -7.41
N LYS A 9 -3.13 1.25 -8.27
CA LYS A 9 -2.99 1.53 -9.69
C LYS A 9 -2.53 2.96 -9.92
N THR A 10 -3.11 3.93 -9.22
CA THR A 10 -2.72 5.35 -9.36
C THR A 10 -1.32 5.63 -8.80
N LEU A 11 -0.97 5.04 -7.66
CA LEU A 11 0.34 5.22 -7.03
C LEU A 11 1.46 4.58 -7.83
N ILE A 12 1.25 3.34 -8.31
CA ILE A 12 2.29 2.59 -9.02
C ILE A 12 2.35 2.96 -10.50
N LEU A 13 1.20 3.05 -11.19
CA LEU A 13 1.14 3.43 -12.60
C LEU A 13 1.03 4.95 -12.78
N ASN A 14 1.72 5.70 -11.94
CA ASN A 14 1.84 7.14 -12.15
C ASN A 14 2.70 7.36 -13.40
N ALA A 15 2.16 8.08 -14.39
CA ALA A 15 2.86 8.41 -15.64
C ALA A 15 4.15 9.21 -15.43
N GLN A 16 4.35 9.83 -14.26
CA GLN A 16 5.59 10.49 -13.87
C GLN A 16 6.71 9.50 -13.48
N LEU A 17 6.35 8.27 -13.12
CA LEU A 17 7.28 7.24 -12.65
C LEU A 17 7.41 6.08 -13.62
N ILE A 18 6.30 5.66 -14.24
CA ILE A 18 6.22 4.52 -15.15
C ILE A 18 5.68 4.97 -16.51
N ARG A 19 6.33 4.52 -17.59
CA ARG A 19 5.86 4.58 -18.98
C ARG A 19 4.69 3.63 -19.17
N VAL A 20 3.51 4.04 -18.69
CA VAL A 20 2.29 3.21 -18.66
C VAL A 20 1.97 2.63 -20.04
N GLN A 21 2.04 3.43 -21.11
CA GLN A 21 1.75 2.94 -22.45
C GLN A 21 2.68 1.79 -22.86
N ALA A 22 3.99 1.96 -22.70
CA ALA A 22 4.98 0.94 -23.03
C ALA A 22 4.79 -0.35 -22.20
N LEU A 23 4.39 -0.23 -20.94
CA LEU A 23 4.04 -1.38 -20.10
C LEU A 23 2.83 -2.14 -20.66
N TYR A 24 1.75 -1.43 -20.98
CA TYR A 24 0.54 -2.07 -21.53
C TYR A 24 0.76 -2.65 -22.93
N ASP A 25 1.62 -2.05 -23.76
CA ASP A 25 2.00 -2.60 -25.06
C ASP A 25 2.78 -3.91 -24.89
N ALA A 26 3.74 -3.95 -23.95
CA ALA A 26 4.50 -5.16 -23.63
C ALA A 26 3.62 -6.28 -23.05
N LEU A 27 2.63 -5.93 -22.22
CA LEU A 27 1.64 -6.86 -21.68
C LEU A 27 0.71 -7.39 -22.79
N ALA A 28 0.26 -6.51 -23.70
CA ALA A 28 -0.63 -6.87 -24.80
C ALA A 28 0.06 -7.80 -25.80
N ALA A 29 1.34 -7.57 -26.11
CA ALA A 29 2.15 -8.44 -26.96
C ALA A 29 2.25 -9.88 -26.43
N LYS A 30 2.03 -10.10 -25.12
CA LYS A 30 2.02 -11.40 -24.46
C LYS A 30 0.64 -11.89 -24.03
N GLY A 31 -0.42 -11.15 -24.35
CA GLY A 31 -1.79 -11.48 -23.93
C GLY A 31 -2.03 -11.40 -22.41
N ASN A 32 -1.18 -10.71 -21.66
CA ASN A 32 -1.20 -10.69 -20.20
C ASN A 32 -1.92 -9.47 -19.59
N THR A 33 -2.51 -8.60 -20.41
CA THR A 33 -3.14 -7.35 -19.95
C THR A 33 -4.23 -7.58 -18.91
N GLU A 34 -5.15 -8.51 -19.16
CA GLU A 34 -6.23 -8.80 -18.21
C GLU A 34 -5.70 -9.44 -16.92
N VAL A 35 -4.69 -10.31 -17.04
CA VAL A 35 -4.03 -10.93 -15.88
C VAL A 35 -3.41 -9.84 -15.01
N PHE A 36 -2.72 -8.88 -15.60
CA PHE A 36 -2.11 -7.76 -14.88
C PHE A 36 -3.15 -6.90 -14.16
N GLU A 37 -4.27 -6.57 -14.80
CA GLU A 37 -5.37 -5.84 -14.15
C GLU A 37 -5.92 -6.58 -12.92
N ARG A 38 -6.07 -7.91 -13.01
CA ARG A 38 -6.47 -8.73 -11.85
C ARG A 38 -5.42 -8.70 -10.75
N ARG A 39 -4.12 -8.70 -11.08
CA ARG A 39 -3.04 -8.57 -10.10
C ARG A 39 -3.02 -7.20 -9.42
N LEU A 40 -3.28 -6.12 -10.16
CA LEU A 40 -3.44 -4.79 -9.57
C LEU A 40 -4.62 -4.74 -8.60
N ALA A 41 -5.75 -5.37 -8.95
CA ALA A 41 -6.89 -5.48 -8.04
C ALA A 41 -6.53 -6.27 -6.76
N GLN A 42 -5.78 -7.36 -6.88
CA GLN A 42 -5.28 -8.12 -5.72
C GLN A 42 -4.37 -7.26 -4.83
N ALA A 43 -3.41 -6.54 -5.43
CA ALA A 43 -2.54 -5.62 -4.69
C ALA A 43 -3.34 -4.54 -3.95
N SER A 44 -4.40 -4.06 -4.58
CA SER A 44 -5.32 -3.07 -3.99
C SER A 44 -6.08 -3.61 -2.79
N MET A 45 -6.46 -4.90 -2.81
CA MET A 45 -7.04 -5.57 -1.64
C MET A 45 -6.01 -5.76 -0.52
N ILE A 46 -4.74 -6.03 -0.83
CA ILE A 46 -3.66 -6.10 0.18
C ILE A 46 -3.50 -4.74 0.87
N VAL A 47 -3.48 -3.65 0.10
CA VAL A 47 -3.41 -2.29 0.66
C VAL A 47 -4.66 -1.94 1.48
N ALA A 48 -5.85 -2.29 1.02
CA ALA A 48 -7.05 -2.15 1.86
C ALA A 48 -6.92 -2.92 3.18
N GLY A 49 -6.33 -4.12 3.13
CA GLY A 49 -5.99 -4.93 4.30
C GLY A 49 -4.99 -4.23 5.24
N SER A 50 -4.00 -3.49 4.74
CA SER A 50 -3.08 -2.72 5.59
C SER A 50 -3.79 -1.59 6.34
N PHE A 51 -4.72 -0.89 5.68
CA PHE A 51 -5.53 0.14 6.35
C PHE A 51 -6.44 -0.46 7.42
N PHE A 52 -7.03 -1.62 7.14
CA PHE A 52 -7.82 -2.35 8.12
C PHE A 52 -6.98 -2.82 9.31
N LEU A 53 -5.80 -3.40 9.05
CA LEU A 53 -4.86 -3.79 10.09
C LEU A 53 -4.45 -2.60 10.95
N SER A 54 -4.11 -1.47 10.31
CA SER A 54 -3.76 -0.23 10.99
C SER A 54 -4.87 0.25 11.94
N SER A 55 -6.12 0.32 11.44
CA SER A 55 -7.25 0.78 12.25
C SER A 55 -7.59 -0.19 13.39
N ALA A 56 -7.48 -1.50 13.16
CA ALA A 56 -7.67 -2.52 14.19
C ALA A 56 -6.61 -2.41 15.30
N LEU A 57 -5.33 -2.32 14.93
CA LEU A 57 -4.22 -2.13 15.88
C LEU A 57 -4.37 -0.81 16.65
N ASN A 58 -4.75 0.27 15.97
CA ASN A 58 -5.03 1.55 16.60
C ASN A 58 -6.16 1.46 17.63
N TYR A 59 -7.26 0.79 17.28
CA TYR A 59 -8.40 0.60 18.20
C TYR A 59 -8.00 -0.23 19.43
N ILE A 60 -7.29 -1.34 19.23
CA ILE A 60 -6.83 -2.20 20.32
C ILE A 60 -5.87 -1.42 21.23
N LEU A 61 -4.91 -0.69 20.64
CA LEU A 61 -3.92 0.07 21.39
C LEU A 61 -4.57 1.18 22.22
N ALA A 62 -5.53 1.91 21.65
CA ALA A 62 -6.31 2.92 22.36
C ALA A 62 -7.07 2.31 23.54
N ARG A 63 -7.76 1.18 23.32
CA ARG A 63 -8.53 0.46 24.36
C ARG A 63 -7.68 -0.05 25.50
N VAL A 64 -6.42 -0.42 25.25
CA VAL A 64 -5.51 -0.95 26.26
C VAL A 64 -4.79 0.17 27.04
N ILE A 65 -4.45 1.28 26.36
CA ILE A 65 -3.64 2.34 26.97
C ILE A 65 -4.48 3.45 27.59
N LEU A 66 -5.58 3.86 26.96
CA LEU A 66 -6.43 4.96 27.44
C LEU A 66 -7.50 4.42 28.39
N VAL A 67 -7.13 4.26 29.65
CA VAL A 67 -8.01 3.74 30.71
C VAL A 67 -8.50 4.84 31.65
N SER A 68 -7.79 5.97 31.70
CA SER A 68 -8.12 7.09 32.59
C SER A 68 -9.18 8.02 31.99
N PRO A 69 -9.98 8.73 32.82
CA PRO A 69 -10.93 9.72 32.34
C PRO A 69 -10.24 10.88 31.60
N PRO A 70 -10.85 11.43 30.53
CA PRO A 70 -10.32 12.61 29.85
C PRO A 70 -10.15 13.80 30.80
N GLY A 71 -9.05 14.54 30.64
CA GLY A 71 -8.75 15.75 31.43
C GLY A 71 -7.96 15.50 32.72
N THR A 72 -7.62 14.25 33.05
CA THR A 72 -6.71 13.94 34.16
C THR A 72 -5.24 13.97 33.72
N SER A 73 -4.32 14.08 34.68
CA SER A 73 -2.88 13.96 34.45
C SER A 73 -2.49 12.59 33.89
N GLU A 74 -3.15 11.54 34.35
CA GLU A 74 -2.94 10.16 33.92
C GLU A 74 -3.31 9.97 32.45
N PHE A 75 -4.45 10.52 32.02
CA PHE A 75 -4.88 10.46 30.62
C PHE A 75 -3.88 11.13 29.66
N SER A 76 -3.29 12.26 30.08
CA SER A 76 -2.25 12.93 29.29
C SER A 76 -0.98 12.07 29.17
N ALA A 77 -0.59 11.38 30.25
CA ALA A 77 0.55 10.46 30.23
C ALA A 77 0.27 9.22 29.35
N GLU A 78 -0.94 8.66 29.42
CA GLU A 78 -1.41 7.55 28.58
C GLU A 78 -1.42 7.92 27.09
N LEU A 79 -1.88 9.12 26.73
CA LEU A 79 -1.83 9.63 25.36
C LEU A 79 -0.40 9.72 24.82
N GLY A 80 0.54 10.20 25.63
CA GLY A 80 1.96 10.23 25.29
C GLY A 80 2.50 8.82 25.02
N ARG A 81 2.16 7.87 25.89
CA ARG A 81 2.54 6.46 25.75
C ARG A 81 1.91 5.82 24.51
N MET A 82 0.64 6.09 24.23
CA MET A 82 -0.05 5.60 23.03
C MET A 82 0.65 6.11 21.78
N THR A 83 0.96 7.41 21.71
CA THR A 83 1.66 8.01 20.56
C THR A 83 3.01 7.36 20.30
N ALA A 84 3.81 7.16 21.35
CA ALA A 84 5.12 6.53 21.26
C ALA A 84 5.01 5.07 20.79
N LEU A 85 4.02 4.31 21.26
CA LEU A 85 3.78 2.92 20.88
C LEU A 85 3.11 2.77 19.51
N SER A 86 2.32 3.77 19.07
CA SER A 86 1.65 3.76 17.76
C SER A 86 2.64 3.62 16.61
N TYR A 87 3.83 4.22 16.70
CA TYR A 87 4.84 4.11 15.65
C TYR A 87 5.31 2.65 15.43
N PRO A 88 5.87 1.94 16.43
CA PRO A 88 6.28 0.56 16.23
C PRO A 88 5.10 -0.42 16.08
N VAL A 89 3.98 -0.19 16.77
CA VAL A 89 2.87 -1.16 16.80
C VAL A 89 1.97 -1.03 15.59
N ILE A 90 1.72 0.17 15.07
CA ILE A 90 0.78 0.40 13.97
C ILE A 90 1.52 0.68 12.66
N ALA A 91 2.44 1.63 12.67
CA ALA A 91 3.06 2.11 11.43
C ALA A 91 3.97 1.03 10.81
N ILE A 92 4.81 0.36 11.61
CA ILE A 92 5.73 -0.68 11.09
C ILE A 92 4.97 -1.84 10.43
N PRO A 93 3.99 -2.52 11.08
CA PRO A 93 3.26 -3.61 10.44
C PRO A 93 2.51 -3.16 9.18
N SER A 94 1.86 -2.00 9.24
CA SER A 94 1.13 -1.45 8.09
C SER A 94 2.06 -1.15 6.92
N MET A 95 3.24 -0.58 7.20
CA MET A 95 4.26 -0.29 6.20
C MET A 95 4.82 -1.57 5.56
N ILE A 96 5.03 -2.63 6.35
CA ILE A 96 5.44 -3.94 5.81
C ILE A 96 4.42 -4.46 4.79
N VAL A 97 3.12 -4.41 5.12
CA VAL A 97 2.06 -4.85 4.19
C VAL A 97 2.03 -3.99 2.91
N LEU A 98 2.21 -2.68 3.03
CA LEU A 98 2.31 -1.79 1.86
C LEU A 98 3.52 -2.13 0.99
N MET A 99 4.69 -2.36 1.60
CA MET A 99 5.90 -2.76 0.88
C MET A 99 5.72 -4.09 0.17
N ILE A 100 5.04 -5.07 0.79
CA ILE A 100 4.69 -6.34 0.16
C ILE A 100 3.77 -6.12 -1.05
N ALA A 101 2.78 -5.23 -0.96
CA ALA A 101 1.89 -4.93 -2.08
C ALA A 101 2.64 -4.30 -3.28
N ILE A 102 3.54 -3.35 -3.00
CA ILE A 102 4.38 -2.71 -4.03
C ILE A 102 5.30 -3.74 -4.69
N TRP A 103 6.03 -4.51 -3.87
CA TRP A 103 6.91 -5.58 -4.35
C TRP A 103 6.16 -6.61 -5.18
N PHE A 104 4.97 -7.00 -4.75
CA PHE A 104 4.10 -7.89 -5.49
C PHE A 104 3.81 -7.34 -6.88
N VAL A 105 3.38 -6.09 -7.03
CA VAL A 105 3.09 -5.50 -8.35
C VAL A 105 4.33 -5.48 -9.24
N PHE A 106 5.49 -5.06 -8.72
CA PHE A 106 6.74 -5.06 -9.47
C PHE A 106 7.14 -6.46 -9.94
N SER A 107 6.97 -7.47 -9.08
CA SER A 107 7.21 -8.87 -9.46
C SER A 107 6.30 -9.33 -10.59
N GLN A 108 5.05 -8.85 -10.64
CA GLN A 108 4.10 -9.21 -11.70
C GLN A 108 4.45 -8.50 -13.02
N ILE A 109 4.94 -7.26 -12.99
CA ILE A 109 5.43 -6.57 -14.19
C ILE A 109 6.52 -7.41 -14.85
N HIS A 110 7.52 -7.84 -14.07
CA HIS A 110 8.60 -8.66 -14.61
C HIS A 110 8.10 -10.01 -15.15
N ARG A 111 7.28 -10.73 -14.37
CA ARG A 111 6.77 -12.05 -14.76
C ARG A 111 5.83 -12.04 -15.97
N LEU A 112 5.10 -10.95 -16.21
CA LEU A 112 4.11 -10.88 -17.27
C LEU A 112 4.64 -10.23 -18.56
N THR A 113 5.75 -9.50 -18.47
CA THR A 113 6.38 -8.85 -19.64
C THR A 113 7.72 -9.50 -20.03
N ASP A 114 8.34 -10.30 -19.17
CA ASP A 114 9.75 -10.75 -19.21
C ASP A 114 10.77 -9.61 -19.36
N GLN A 115 10.37 -8.39 -19.03
CA GLN A 115 11.24 -7.21 -19.01
C GLN A 115 11.44 -6.77 -17.58
N LYS A 116 12.54 -6.08 -17.28
CA LYS A 116 12.74 -5.57 -15.93
C LYS A 116 11.95 -4.29 -15.72
N LEU A 117 11.65 -3.95 -14.47
CA LEU A 117 10.86 -2.75 -14.14
C LEU A 117 11.53 -1.47 -14.65
N GLU A 118 12.86 -1.43 -14.62
CA GLU A 118 13.68 -0.31 -15.07
C GLU A 118 13.43 0.03 -16.54
N THR A 119 13.06 -0.97 -17.35
CA THR A 119 12.66 -0.78 -18.75
C THR A 119 11.35 -0.01 -18.89
N PHE A 120 10.60 0.19 -17.81
CA PHE A 120 9.38 0.99 -17.82
C PHE A 120 9.50 2.25 -16.97
N LEU A 121 10.60 2.48 -16.27
CA LEU A 121 10.77 3.71 -15.50
C LEU A 121 10.96 4.91 -16.44
N VAL A 122 10.36 6.03 -16.07
CA VAL A 122 10.63 7.32 -16.73
C VAL A 122 11.99 7.80 -16.24
N ASP A 123 12.95 7.90 -17.16
CA ASP A 123 14.27 8.43 -16.86
C ASP A 123 14.16 9.96 -16.77
N ASN A 124 14.28 10.50 -15.56
CA ASN A 124 14.32 11.94 -15.34
C ASN A 124 15.80 12.37 -15.43
N SER A 125 16.33 12.39 -16.65
CA SER A 125 17.61 13.04 -16.98
C SER A 125 17.37 14.48 -17.45
#